data_AF-A0A7W1N1J7-F1
#
_entry.id   AF-A0A7W1N1J7-F1
#
_cell.length_a   1.000
_cell.length_b   1.000
_cell.length_c   1.000
_cell.angle_alpha   90.00
_cell.angle_beta   90.00
_cell.angle_gamma   90.00
#
_symmetry.space_group_name_H-M   'P 1'
#
loop_
_entity.id
_entity.type
_entity.pdbx_description
1 polymer ?
#
loop_
_entity_poly.entity_id
_entity_poly.type
_entity_poly.pdbx_seq_one_letter_code
_entity_poly.pdbx_strand_id
1 'polypeptide(L)'
;MTREIVERIWARDPTVWTGADEGKWLGWLDAPWRTAEDVDLLLSFAESVVDRVDAVVLLGMGGSSLAPEVIRQTFRQETFHVLDTTHPQAIRDLEAQLDTVRTLFISASKSGSTLETRSHTDYFWERTGHNGDLFAAITDPGSELERLARERGFAGVFPGEPTIGGRYSALSNFGMLPAALMGVDVTRLLVRAQEMADACKLAEGNPGLELGLSLGEGWRAGQDKICIAPNPGGFGLWAEQLLAESTGKHGKGLVPAPGEPADGPDRQGQEVRVSGEYELGQEFFRWEFATAVAGSILEINPFDQPDVQSAKDKTREVLASGAEPDVAPSGSADALFAQAHEGDYVCIQAFVNPTAANEQRVLELAAQARAATGCVVTHGFGPRYLHSTGQLHKGGPATGLYLQVVDDTGDELAIPGQAFGFGKLIRAQAAGDFASLQERGRRVARIQLEEA
;
A
#
# COMPACT_ATOMS: atom_id res chain seq x y z
N MET A 1 -1.44 28.68 -16.38
CA MET A 1 -0.88 27.72 -15.41
C MET A 1 -1.63 26.39 -15.42
N THR A 2 -2.95 26.33 -15.15
CA THR A 2 -3.71 25.06 -15.09
C THR A 2 -3.85 24.28 -16.40
N ARG A 3 -4.01 24.97 -17.53
CA ARG A 3 -3.99 24.30 -18.86
C ARG A 3 -2.61 23.74 -19.22
N GLU A 4 -1.57 24.48 -18.85
CA GLU A 4 -0.19 24.16 -19.18
C GLU A 4 0.34 22.94 -18.40
N ILE A 5 -0.04 22.78 -17.13
CA ILE A 5 0.34 21.60 -16.33
C ILE A 5 -0.24 20.31 -16.92
N VAL A 6 -1.50 20.31 -17.35
CA VAL A 6 -2.14 19.13 -17.97
C VAL A 6 -1.41 18.74 -19.26
N GLU A 7 -1.21 19.69 -20.17
CA GLU A 7 -0.52 19.45 -21.44
C GLU A 7 0.90 18.89 -21.21
N ARG A 8 1.63 19.42 -20.21
CA ARG A 8 2.99 18.99 -19.88
C ARG A 8 3.06 17.62 -19.19
N ILE A 9 2.12 17.28 -18.30
CA ILE A 9 2.02 15.93 -17.71
C ILE A 9 1.82 14.89 -18.83
N TRP A 10 0.87 15.12 -19.73
CA TRP A 10 0.61 14.21 -20.87
C TRP A 10 1.78 14.16 -21.86
N ALA A 11 2.53 15.25 -22.00
CA ALA A 11 3.79 15.29 -22.75
C ALA A 11 4.97 14.63 -22.01
N ARG A 12 4.76 14.11 -20.80
CA ARG A 12 5.77 13.47 -19.95
C ARG A 12 6.95 14.39 -19.62
N ASP A 13 6.68 15.68 -19.48
CA ASP A 13 7.69 16.69 -19.15
C ASP A 13 8.06 16.62 -17.65
N PRO A 14 9.29 16.16 -17.29
CA PRO A 14 9.69 16.05 -15.89
C PRO A 14 9.80 17.41 -15.19
N THR A 15 9.93 18.50 -15.94
CA THR A 15 10.06 19.86 -15.39
C THR A 15 8.74 20.43 -14.86
N VAL A 16 7.65 19.66 -14.92
CA VAL A 16 6.41 19.92 -14.17
C VAL A 16 6.63 19.76 -12.65
N TRP A 17 7.58 18.91 -12.27
CA TRP A 17 7.94 18.61 -10.89
C TRP A 17 9.33 19.16 -10.58
N THR A 18 10.32 18.29 -10.37
CA THR A 18 11.70 18.70 -10.04
C THR A 18 12.64 18.70 -11.26
N GLY A 19 12.22 18.12 -12.39
CA GLY A 19 13.06 18.01 -13.59
C GLY A 19 14.17 16.96 -13.48
N ALA A 20 14.04 16.01 -12.56
CA ALA A 20 14.98 14.93 -12.34
C ALA A 20 14.59 13.70 -13.17
N ASP A 21 14.26 12.58 -12.52
CA ASP A 21 14.00 11.30 -13.15
C ASP A 21 12.51 10.99 -13.36
N GLU A 22 11.60 11.93 -13.10
CA GLU A 22 10.15 11.74 -13.15
C GLU A 22 9.68 11.14 -14.47
N GLY A 23 10.28 11.57 -15.60
CA GLY A 23 9.90 11.13 -16.94
C GLY A 23 9.98 9.61 -17.16
N LYS A 24 10.75 8.88 -16.35
CA LYS A 24 10.83 7.41 -16.44
C LYS A 24 9.69 6.67 -15.74
N TRP A 25 8.88 7.37 -14.94
CA TRP A 25 7.84 6.78 -14.10
C TRP A 25 6.41 7.07 -14.59
N LEU A 26 6.25 7.56 -15.82
CA LEU A 26 4.97 8.05 -16.35
C LEU A 26 4.23 7.01 -17.21
N GLY A 27 4.58 5.73 -17.10
CA GLY A 27 3.94 4.65 -17.84
C GLY A 27 2.48 4.41 -17.43
N TRP A 28 2.06 4.91 -16.26
CA TRP A 28 0.70 4.75 -15.72
C TRP A 28 -0.33 5.58 -16.49
N LEU A 29 0.11 6.66 -17.16
CA LEU A 29 -0.75 7.46 -18.04
C LEU A 29 -1.36 6.62 -19.17
N ASP A 30 -0.65 5.60 -19.64
CA ASP A 30 -1.12 4.72 -20.72
C ASP A 30 -1.64 3.37 -20.22
N ALA A 31 -1.53 3.08 -18.92
CA ALA A 31 -1.88 1.78 -18.35
C ALA A 31 -3.30 1.31 -18.69
N PRO A 32 -4.35 2.16 -18.67
CA PRO A 32 -5.70 1.72 -19.02
C PRO A 32 -5.82 1.13 -20.44
N TRP A 33 -5.06 1.66 -21.41
CA TRP A 33 -5.07 1.18 -22.78
C TRP A 33 -4.09 0.01 -22.97
N ARG A 34 -2.86 0.13 -22.45
CA ARG A 34 -1.83 -0.92 -22.53
C ARG A 34 -2.34 -2.23 -21.94
N THR A 35 -2.91 -2.20 -20.75
CA THR A 35 -3.43 -3.42 -20.11
C THR A 35 -4.66 -3.98 -20.81
N ALA A 36 -5.44 -3.13 -21.49
CA ALA A 36 -6.58 -3.59 -22.28
C ALA A 36 -6.17 -4.34 -23.55
N GLU A 37 -4.98 -4.06 -24.12
CA GLU A 37 -4.43 -4.84 -25.23
C GLU A 37 -4.10 -6.28 -24.83
N ASP A 38 -3.71 -6.50 -23.57
CA ASP A 38 -3.32 -7.79 -23.01
C ASP A 38 -4.45 -8.47 -22.20
N VAL A 39 -5.67 -7.92 -22.17
CA VAL A 39 -6.74 -8.40 -21.28
C VAL A 39 -7.11 -9.86 -21.52
N ASP A 40 -7.10 -10.31 -22.78
CA ASP A 40 -7.42 -11.69 -23.16
C ASP A 40 -6.43 -12.68 -22.55
N LEU A 41 -5.16 -12.31 -22.37
CA LEU A 41 -4.16 -13.15 -21.71
C LEU A 41 -4.49 -13.34 -20.22
N LEU A 42 -4.93 -12.27 -19.55
CA LEU A 42 -5.30 -12.30 -18.14
C LEU A 42 -6.55 -13.17 -17.92
N LEU A 43 -7.58 -12.98 -18.75
CA LEU A 43 -8.81 -13.75 -18.70
C LEU A 43 -8.57 -15.23 -19.03
N SER A 44 -7.80 -15.52 -20.08
CA SER A 44 -7.45 -16.90 -20.44
C SER A 44 -6.71 -17.62 -19.33
N PHE A 45 -5.81 -16.93 -18.62
CA PHE A 45 -5.14 -17.53 -17.45
C PHE A 45 -6.13 -17.80 -16.32
N ALA A 46 -6.98 -16.83 -15.97
CA ALA A 46 -7.99 -16.99 -14.92
C ALA A 46 -8.94 -18.16 -15.22
N GLU A 47 -9.44 -18.25 -16.46
CA GLU A 47 -10.24 -19.38 -16.93
C GLU A 47 -9.48 -20.72 -16.85
N SER A 48 -8.18 -20.72 -17.13
CA SER A 48 -7.39 -21.95 -17.06
C SER A 48 -7.21 -22.49 -15.63
N VAL A 49 -7.40 -21.65 -14.60
CA VAL A 49 -7.20 -22.04 -13.18
C VAL A 49 -8.50 -22.15 -12.39
N VAL A 50 -9.58 -21.48 -12.80
CA VAL A 50 -10.82 -21.34 -12.01
C VAL A 50 -11.44 -22.67 -11.59
N ASP A 51 -11.39 -23.71 -12.44
CA ASP A 51 -11.95 -25.03 -12.11
C ASP A 51 -10.99 -25.88 -11.24
N ARG A 52 -9.72 -25.48 -11.12
CA ARG A 52 -8.67 -26.22 -10.41
C ARG A 52 -8.49 -25.75 -8.97
N VAL A 53 -8.90 -24.53 -8.64
CA VAL A 53 -8.67 -23.91 -7.34
C VAL A 53 -9.96 -23.41 -6.71
N ASP A 54 -10.06 -23.51 -5.38
CA ASP A 54 -11.18 -23.02 -4.58
C ASP A 54 -10.89 -21.63 -4.00
N ALA A 55 -9.61 -21.26 -3.91
CA ALA A 55 -9.16 -19.99 -3.35
C ALA A 55 -7.93 -19.43 -4.08
N VAL A 56 -7.73 -18.12 -3.96
CA VAL A 56 -6.54 -17.41 -4.44
C VAL A 56 -5.93 -16.63 -3.28
N VAL A 57 -4.63 -16.72 -3.09
CA VAL A 57 -3.89 -15.94 -2.09
C VAL A 57 -2.85 -15.07 -2.78
N LEU A 58 -3.02 -13.76 -2.70
CA LEU A 58 -2.05 -12.78 -3.17
C LEU A 58 -1.00 -12.51 -2.09
N LEU A 59 0.25 -12.83 -2.41
CA LEU A 59 1.42 -12.61 -1.57
C LEU A 59 2.11 -11.31 -2.02
N GLY A 60 1.79 -10.20 -1.37
CA GLY A 60 2.21 -8.87 -1.81
C GLY A 60 2.31 -7.87 -0.67
N MET A 61 2.94 -6.74 -0.93
CA MET A 61 3.01 -5.62 0.01
C MET A 61 2.75 -4.30 -0.72
N GLY A 62 2.12 -3.35 -0.03
CA GLY A 62 1.90 -1.99 -0.52
C GLY A 62 1.16 -1.95 -1.86
N GLY A 63 1.81 -1.44 -2.90
CA GLY A 63 1.18 -1.23 -4.21
C GLY A 63 0.81 -2.54 -4.91
N SER A 64 1.40 -3.64 -4.47
CA SER A 64 1.11 -4.99 -4.96
C SER A 64 0.01 -5.70 -4.15
N SER A 65 -0.57 -5.07 -3.13
CA SER A 65 -1.64 -5.65 -2.29
C SER A 65 -2.86 -4.75 -2.11
N LEU A 66 -2.68 -3.43 -1.97
CA LEU A 66 -3.77 -2.51 -1.60
C LEU A 66 -4.84 -2.32 -2.67
N ALA A 67 -4.45 -2.16 -3.95
CA ALA A 67 -5.44 -2.06 -5.03
C ALA A 67 -6.23 -3.36 -5.22
N PRO A 68 -5.60 -4.56 -5.25
CA PRO A 68 -6.31 -5.83 -5.18
C PRO A 68 -7.24 -5.97 -3.97
N GLU A 69 -6.82 -5.52 -2.78
CA GLU A 69 -7.67 -5.57 -1.59
C GLU A 69 -8.91 -4.66 -1.72
N VAL A 70 -8.76 -3.45 -2.26
CA VAL A 70 -9.90 -2.57 -2.56
C VAL A 70 -10.84 -3.22 -3.58
N ILE A 71 -10.32 -3.80 -4.66
CA ILE A 71 -11.14 -4.52 -5.65
C ILE A 71 -11.89 -5.68 -4.98
N ARG A 72 -11.20 -6.48 -4.16
CA ARG A 72 -11.80 -7.58 -3.41
C ARG A 72 -12.97 -7.12 -2.54
N GLN A 73 -12.80 -6.03 -1.79
CA GLN A 73 -13.83 -5.48 -0.92
C GLN A 73 -15.00 -4.88 -1.73
N THR A 74 -14.71 -4.12 -2.79
CA THR A 74 -15.73 -3.51 -3.66
C THR A 74 -16.63 -4.58 -4.30
N PHE A 75 -16.03 -5.67 -4.80
CA PHE A 75 -16.75 -6.77 -5.45
C PHE A 75 -17.18 -7.89 -4.48
N ARG A 76 -16.94 -7.72 -3.17
CA ARG A 76 -17.34 -8.67 -2.10
C ARG A 76 -16.84 -10.09 -2.33
N GLN A 77 -15.59 -10.23 -2.73
CA GLN A 77 -14.98 -11.51 -3.04
C GLN A 77 -14.46 -12.21 -1.78
N GLU A 78 -14.97 -13.42 -1.55
CA GLU A 78 -14.70 -14.21 -0.34
C GLU A 78 -13.60 -15.25 -0.53
N THR A 79 -13.38 -15.73 -1.75
CA THR A 79 -12.38 -16.76 -2.09
C THR A 79 -11.02 -16.19 -2.51
N PHE A 80 -10.88 -14.87 -2.50
CA PHE A 80 -9.62 -14.20 -2.75
C PHE A 80 -9.10 -13.64 -1.43
N HIS A 81 -7.83 -13.87 -1.11
CA HIS A 81 -7.20 -13.40 0.12
C HIS A 81 -5.95 -12.59 -0.20
N VAL A 82 -5.72 -11.51 0.54
CA VAL A 82 -4.49 -10.72 0.46
C VAL A 82 -3.68 -10.99 1.72
N LEU A 83 -2.47 -11.55 1.56
CA LEU A 83 -1.52 -11.78 2.64
C LEU A 83 -0.39 -10.76 2.58
N ASP A 84 -0.56 -9.68 3.34
CA ASP A 84 0.38 -8.56 3.45
C ASP A 84 0.75 -8.25 4.92
N THR A 85 0.73 -9.29 5.75
CA THR A 85 1.33 -9.28 7.08
C THR A 85 2.34 -10.42 7.23
N THR A 86 3.35 -10.22 8.07
CA THR A 86 4.31 -11.25 8.50
C THR A 86 3.95 -11.81 9.87
N HIS A 87 2.78 -11.49 10.42
CA HIS A 87 2.37 -11.98 11.72
C HIS A 87 2.14 -13.50 11.66
N PRO A 88 2.89 -14.32 12.43
CA PRO A 88 2.86 -15.78 12.27
C PRO A 88 1.48 -16.39 12.56
N GLN A 89 0.74 -15.87 13.53
CA GLN A 89 -0.63 -16.35 13.79
C GLN A 89 -1.58 -16.04 12.64
N ALA A 90 -1.45 -14.88 11.98
CA ALA A 90 -2.30 -14.52 10.85
C ALA A 90 -2.05 -15.44 9.65
N ILE A 91 -0.79 -15.81 9.42
CA ILE A 91 -0.40 -16.77 8.39
C ILE A 91 -0.99 -18.16 8.70
N ARG A 92 -0.92 -18.62 9.96
CA ARG A 92 -1.53 -19.89 10.38
C ARG A 92 -3.05 -19.88 10.24
N ASP A 93 -3.70 -18.80 10.66
CA ASP A 93 -5.15 -18.65 10.61
C ASP A 93 -5.65 -18.68 9.16
N LEU A 94 -4.93 -18.02 8.24
CA LEU A 94 -5.21 -18.10 6.81
C LEU A 94 -4.97 -19.51 6.28
N GLU A 95 -3.81 -20.13 6.55
CA GLU A 95 -3.51 -21.49 6.09
C GLU A 95 -4.55 -22.51 6.55
N ALA A 96 -5.04 -22.40 7.79
CA ALA A 96 -6.05 -23.30 8.35
C ALA A 96 -7.42 -23.22 7.63
N GLN A 97 -7.67 -22.15 6.86
CA GLN A 97 -8.88 -21.97 6.06
C GLN A 97 -8.74 -22.47 4.62
N LEU A 98 -7.53 -22.83 4.20
CA LEU A 98 -7.21 -23.17 2.82
C LEU A 98 -7.05 -24.67 2.62
N ASP A 99 -7.56 -25.19 1.50
CA ASP A 99 -7.03 -26.41 0.91
C ASP A 99 -5.84 -26.03 0.03
N THR A 100 -4.62 -26.18 0.57
CA THR A 100 -3.39 -25.73 -0.10
C THR A 100 -3.14 -26.40 -1.45
N VAL A 101 -3.67 -27.61 -1.70
CA VAL A 101 -3.53 -28.27 -3.02
C VAL A 101 -4.59 -27.81 -4.03
N ARG A 102 -5.58 -27.03 -3.58
CA ARG A 102 -6.61 -26.38 -4.38
C ARG A 102 -6.57 -24.85 -4.22
N THR A 103 -5.41 -24.28 -3.91
CA THR A 103 -5.23 -22.83 -3.74
C THR A 103 -4.18 -22.32 -4.71
N LEU A 104 -4.48 -21.23 -5.42
CA LEU A 104 -3.51 -20.52 -6.25
C LEU A 104 -2.81 -19.43 -5.44
N PHE A 105 -1.48 -19.43 -5.44
CA PHE A 105 -0.65 -18.42 -4.78
C PHE A 105 -0.05 -17.45 -5.80
N ILE A 106 -0.38 -16.16 -5.69
CA ILE A 106 0.14 -15.11 -6.58
C ILE A 106 1.25 -14.35 -5.87
N SER A 107 2.50 -14.55 -6.28
CA SER A 107 3.64 -13.77 -5.77
C SER A 107 3.74 -12.45 -6.50
N ALA A 108 3.46 -11.33 -5.84
CA ALA A 108 3.45 -10.01 -6.45
C ALA A 108 4.52 -9.10 -5.83
N SER A 109 5.55 -8.78 -6.62
CA SER A 109 6.62 -7.85 -6.22
C SER A 109 7.32 -7.30 -7.45
N LYS A 110 7.36 -5.97 -7.61
CA LYS A 110 8.07 -5.30 -8.70
C LYS A 110 9.55 -5.66 -8.74
N SER A 111 10.27 -5.47 -7.63
CA SER A 111 11.71 -5.78 -7.55
C SER A 111 11.99 -7.30 -7.51
N GLY A 112 10.99 -8.10 -7.17
CA GLY A 112 11.11 -9.55 -6.98
C GLY A 112 11.87 -9.95 -5.72
N SER A 113 12.27 -8.98 -4.88
CA SER A 113 13.16 -9.15 -3.73
C SER A 113 12.54 -8.65 -2.41
N THR A 114 11.25 -8.30 -2.42
CA THR A 114 10.50 -7.90 -1.21
C THR A 114 10.52 -9.04 -0.20
N LEU A 115 11.15 -8.82 0.96
CA LEU A 115 11.47 -9.86 1.94
C LEU A 115 10.23 -10.62 2.39
N GLU A 116 9.13 -9.92 2.60
CA GLU A 116 7.87 -10.47 3.08
C GLU A 116 7.22 -11.34 2.00
N THR A 117 7.07 -10.82 0.78
CA THR A 117 6.58 -11.59 -0.38
C THR A 117 7.41 -12.85 -0.60
N ARG A 118 8.74 -12.73 -0.53
CA ARG A 118 9.65 -13.87 -0.68
C ARG A 118 9.47 -14.90 0.42
N SER A 119 9.32 -14.46 1.66
CA SER A 119 9.09 -15.34 2.81
C SER A 119 7.77 -16.10 2.68
N HIS A 120 6.68 -15.42 2.29
CA HIS A 120 5.40 -16.08 2.02
C HIS A 120 5.50 -17.07 0.84
N THR A 121 6.19 -16.68 -0.23
CA THR A 121 6.39 -17.54 -1.41
C THR A 121 7.09 -18.84 -1.01
N ASP A 122 8.19 -18.73 -0.27
CA ASP A 122 8.96 -19.91 0.17
C ASP A 122 8.20 -20.74 1.21
N TYR A 123 7.40 -20.09 2.07
CA TYR A 123 6.51 -20.77 3.01
C TYR A 123 5.50 -21.66 2.29
N PHE A 124 4.65 -21.10 1.43
CA PHE A 124 3.61 -21.86 0.73
C PHE A 124 4.17 -22.79 -0.33
N TRP A 125 5.33 -22.50 -0.89
CA TRP A 125 6.05 -23.44 -1.78
C TRP A 125 6.26 -24.79 -1.08
N GLU A 126 6.73 -24.77 0.18
CA GLU A 126 6.92 -26.00 0.96
C GLU A 126 5.58 -26.71 1.24
N ARG A 127 4.51 -25.97 1.55
CA ARG A 127 3.19 -26.54 1.93
C ARG A 127 2.49 -27.22 0.77
N THR A 128 2.71 -26.71 -0.44
CA THR A 128 2.14 -27.26 -1.67
C THR A 128 2.92 -28.46 -2.22
N GLY A 129 4.00 -28.89 -1.54
CA GLY A 129 4.87 -29.96 -2.01
C GLY A 129 5.64 -29.56 -3.28
N HIS A 130 5.99 -28.28 -3.40
CA HIS A 130 6.78 -27.72 -4.52
C HIS A 130 6.04 -27.80 -5.87
N ASN A 131 4.71 -27.63 -5.87
CA ASN A 131 3.90 -27.69 -7.08
C ASN A 131 3.78 -26.31 -7.76
N GLY A 132 4.55 -26.09 -8.83
CA GLY A 132 4.52 -24.86 -9.63
C GLY A 132 3.16 -24.53 -10.26
N ASP A 133 2.31 -25.52 -10.51
CA ASP A 133 0.98 -25.31 -11.10
C ASP A 133 0.02 -24.51 -10.19
N LEU A 134 0.36 -24.43 -8.89
CA LEU A 134 -0.38 -23.67 -7.88
C LEU A 134 0.20 -22.28 -7.62
N PHE A 135 1.11 -21.80 -8.48
CA PHE A 135 1.74 -20.49 -8.34
C PHE A 135 1.68 -19.67 -9.63
N ALA A 136 1.55 -18.36 -9.46
CA ALA A 136 1.85 -17.39 -10.50
C ALA A 136 2.66 -16.22 -9.93
N ALA A 137 3.33 -15.47 -10.79
CA ALA A 137 4.11 -14.30 -10.41
C ALA A 137 3.70 -13.05 -11.19
N ILE A 138 3.65 -11.91 -10.51
CA ILE A 138 3.54 -10.57 -11.12
C ILE A 138 4.78 -9.77 -10.71
N THR A 139 5.65 -9.45 -11.66
CA THR A 139 6.97 -8.87 -11.36
C THR A 139 7.59 -8.20 -12.58
N ASP A 140 8.51 -7.24 -12.38
CA ASP A 140 9.17 -6.59 -13.51
C ASP A 140 10.06 -7.59 -14.30
N PRO A 141 10.20 -7.40 -15.63
CA PRO A 141 11.11 -8.18 -16.44
C PRO A 141 12.55 -8.13 -15.91
N GLY A 142 13.21 -9.28 -15.84
CA GLY A 142 14.57 -9.46 -15.35
C GLY A 142 14.72 -9.56 -13.83
N SER A 143 13.61 -9.54 -13.06
CA SER A 143 13.66 -9.60 -11.60
C SER A 143 14.08 -10.98 -11.06
N GLU A 144 14.49 -11.01 -9.79
CA GLU A 144 14.78 -12.28 -9.09
C GLU A 144 13.54 -13.18 -8.98
N LEU A 145 12.35 -12.58 -8.86
CA LEU A 145 11.10 -13.33 -8.79
C LEU A 145 10.72 -13.91 -10.15
N GLU A 146 11.02 -13.21 -11.26
CA GLU A 146 10.79 -13.77 -12.60
C GLU A 146 11.66 -15.02 -12.80
N ARG A 147 12.95 -14.90 -12.50
CA ARG A 147 13.89 -16.03 -12.59
C ARG A 147 13.42 -17.20 -11.73
N LEU A 148 13.03 -16.93 -10.49
CA LEU A 148 12.52 -17.94 -9.58
C LEU A 148 11.26 -18.62 -10.11
N ALA A 149 10.28 -17.84 -10.58
CA ALA A 149 9.03 -18.38 -11.11
C ALA A 149 9.28 -19.31 -12.30
N ARG A 150 10.24 -18.97 -13.17
CA ARG A 150 10.68 -19.82 -14.28
C ARG A 150 11.39 -21.09 -13.79
N GLU A 151 12.30 -20.96 -12.83
CA GLU A 151 13.03 -22.10 -12.23
C GLU A 151 12.09 -23.08 -11.51
N ARG A 152 11.05 -22.56 -10.84
CA ARG A 152 10.04 -23.34 -10.11
C ARG A 152 8.85 -23.80 -10.96
N GLY A 153 8.83 -23.43 -12.25
CA GLY A 153 7.76 -23.83 -13.17
C GLY A 153 6.38 -23.28 -12.78
N PHE A 154 6.29 -22.01 -12.37
CA PHE A 154 5.01 -21.38 -12.04
C PHE A 154 4.06 -21.41 -13.25
N ALA A 155 2.77 -21.64 -12.99
CA ALA A 155 1.72 -21.71 -14.00
C ALA A 155 1.60 -20.44 -14.86
N GLY A 156 1.99 -19.28 -14.31
CA GLY A 156 1.97 -18.01 -15.02
C GLY A 156 3.00 -17.02 -14.50
N VAL A 157 3.59 -16.24 -15.42
CA VAL A 157 4.49 -15.14 -15.10
C VAL A 157 4.06 -13.92 -15.91
N PHE A 158 3.59 -12.90 -15.21
CA PHE A 158 3.00 -11.70 -15.79
C PHE A 158 3.95 -10.52 -15.58
N PRO A 159 4.38 -9.85 -16.66
CA PRO A 159 5.33 -8.76 -16.54
C PRO A 159 4.68 -7.54 -15.90
N GLY A 160 5.39 -6.91 -14.97
CA GLY A 160 5.19 -5.53 -14.60
C GLY A 160 5.68 -4.58 -15.70
N GLU A 161 5.31 -3.32 -15.60
CA GLU A 161 5.83 -2.25 -16.45
C GLU A 161 6.88 -1.46 -15.67
N PRO A 162 8.18 -1.51 -16.04
CA PRO A 162 9.24 -0.79 -15.35
C PRO A 162 8.95 0.70 -15.16
N THR A 163 8.26 1.33 -16.11
CA THR A 163 7.88 2.74 -16.08
C THR A 163 6.66 3.07 -15.19
N ILE A 164 6.12 2.09 -14.46
CA ILE A 164 5.04 2.27 -13.48
C ILE A 164 5.56 1.98 -12.07
N GLY A 165 5.47 2.97 -11.19
CA GLY A 165 5.73 2.80 -9.76
C GLY A 165 4.63 1.96 -9.09
N GLY A 166 4.97 1.20 -8.03
CA GLY A 166 4.04 0.24 -7.41
C GLY A 166 2.69 0.85 -6.99
N ARG A 167 2.69 2.05 -6.39
CA ARG A 167 1.46 2.75 -5.97
C ARG A 167 0.58 3.25 -7.14
N TYR A 168 1.14 3.33 -8.35
CA TYR A 168 0.46 3.71 -9.61
C TYR A 168 0.13 2.48 -10.48
N SER A 169 0.18 1.27 -9.91
CA SER A 169 0.08 0.01 -10.67
C SER A 169 -1.32 -0.62 -10.65
N ALA A 170 -2.32 0.07 -10.07
CA ALA A 170 -3.68 -0.45 -9.90
C ALA A 170 -4.32 -0.86 -11.23
N LEU A 171 -4.04 -0.15 -12.31
CA LEU A 171 -4.58 -0.40 -13.65
C LEU A 171 -3.62 -1.19 -14.57
N SER A 172 -2.56 -1.76 -13.99
CA SER A 172 -1.62 -2.68 -14.65
C SER A 172 -1.93 -4.14 -14.31
N ASN A 173 -1.08 -5.08 -14.76
CA ASN A 173 -1.16 -6.50 -14.36
C ASN A 173 -1.21 -6.71 -12.84
N PHE A 174 -0.61 -5.82 -12.04
CA PHE A 174 -0.66 -5.90 -10.57
C PHE A 174 -2.08 -5.77 -9.98
N GLY A 175 -2.98 -5.04 -10.62
CA GLY A 175 -4.39 -4.99 -10.22
C GLY A 175 -5.31 -5.83 -11.09
N MET A 176 -5.04 -5.90 -12.40
CA MET A 176 -5.94 -6.53 -13.37
C MET A 176 -5.87 -8.05 -13.38
N LEU A 177 -4.71 -8.67 -13.10
CA LEU A 177 -4.66 -10.13 -12.93
C LEU A 177 -5.43 -10.58 -11.67
N PRO A 178 -5.23 -9.97 -10.48
CA PRO A 178 -6.10 -10.22 -9.33
C PRO A 178 -7.58 -10.02 -9.62
N ALA A 179 -7.95 -8.94 -10.32
CA ALA A 179 -9.34 -8.69 -10.71
C ALA A 179 -9.91 -9.78 -11.62
N ALA A 180 -9.14 -10.27 -12.60
CA ALA A 180 -9.55 -11.38 -13.46
C ALA A 180 -9.78 -12.67 -12.65
N LEU A 181 -8.87 -12.98 -11.71
CA LEU A 181 -8.98 -14.14 -10.82
C LEU A 181 -10.15 -14.05 -9.84
N MET A 182 -10.61 -12.84 -9.53
CA MET A 182 -11.85 -12.58 -8.78
C MET A 182 -13.11 -12.70 -9.65
N GLY A 183 -12.99 -12.92 -10.96
CA GLY A 183 -14.14 -12.93 -11.88
C GLY A 183 -14.75 -11.55 -12.15
N VAL A 184 -14.00 -10.47 -11.91
CA VAL A 184 -14.41 -9.11 -12.27
C VAL A 184 -14.36 -8.95 -13.79
N ASP A 185 -15.31 -8.22 -14.38
CA ASP A 185 -15.23 -7.81 -15.79
C ASP A 185 -14.11 -6.76 -15.98
N VAL A 186 -12.89 -7.27 -16.15
CA VAL A 186 -11.66 -6.46 -16.27
C VAL A 186 -11.75 -5.52 -17.48
N THR A 187 -12.33 -5.98 -18.58
CA THR A 187 -12.55 -5.17 -19.77
C THR A 187 -13.41 -3.95 -19.45
N ARG A 188 -14.54 -4.15 -18.76
CA ARG A 188 -15.39 -3.04 -18.32
C ARG A 188 -14.66 -2.11 -17.36
N LEU A 189 -13.93 -2.64 -16.38
CA LEU A 189 -13.17 -1.83 -15.43
C LEU A 189 -12.14 -0.94 -16.14
N LEU A 190 -11.40 -1.49 -17.11
CA LEU A 190 -10.42 -0.75 -17.92
C LEU A 190 -11.08 0.29 -18.83
N VAL A 191 -12.23 -0.02 -19.45
CA VAL A 191 -13.00 0.97 -20.22
C VAL A 191 -13.38 2.16 -19.34
N ARG A 192 -13.86 1.92 -18.10
CA ARG A 192 -14.17 3.00 -17.16
C ARG A 192 -12.91 3.82 -16.83
N ALA A 193 -11.76 3.19 -16.64
CA ALA A 193 -10.50 3.89 -16.43
C ALA A 193 -10.07 4.74 -17.65
N GLN A 194 -10.23 4.22 -18.87
CA GLN A 194 -9.94 4.94 -20.12
C GLN A 194 -10.81 6.20 -20.27
N GLU A 195 -12.11 6.10 -19.98
CA GLU A 195 -13.01 7.26 -19.98
C GLU A 195 -12.53 8.36 -19.01
N MET A 196 -12.11 8.00 -17.80
CA MET A 196 -11.55 8.96 -16.85
C MET A 196 -10.23 9.55 -17.34
N ALA A 197 -9.37 8.72 -17.93
CA ALA A 197 -8.11 9.16 -18.47
C ALA A 197 -8.30 10.17 -19.62
N ASP A 198 -9.27 9.95 -20.49
CA ASP A 198 -9.67 10.91 -21.52
C ASP A 198 -10.28 12.19 -20.92
N ALA A 199 -11.11 12.08 -19.88
CA ALA A 199 -11.62 13.25 -19.14
C ALA A 199 -10.47 14.06 -18.51
N CYS A 200 -9.41 13.40 -18.04
CA CYS A 200 -8.21 14.03 -17.49
C CYS A 200 -7.29 14.68 -18.55
N LYS A 201 -7.64 14.61 -19.84
CA LYS A 201 -6.98 15.38 -20.91
C LYS A 201 -7.66 16.73 -21.18
N LEU A 202 -8.88 16.93 -20.69
CA LEU A 202 -9.64 18.14 -20.97
C LEU A 202 -8.99 19.37 -20.33
N ALA A 203 -9.15 20.53 -20.99
CA ALA A 203 -8.68 21.82 -20.47
C ALA A 203 -9.63 22.42 -19.42
N GLU A 204 -10.92 22.11 -19.52
CA GLU A 204 -11.98 22.53 -18.60
C GLU A 204 -12.79 21.30 -18.16
N GLY A 205 -13.27 21.29 -16.91
CA GLY A 205 -14.00 20.15 -16.36
C GLY A 205 -13.15 18.89 -16.17
N ASN A 206 -11.84 19.05 -15.98
CA ASN A 206 -10.88 17.95 -15.84
C ASN A 206 -10.92 17.42 -14.39
N PRO A 207 -11.47 16.21 -14.16
CA PRO A 207 -11.76 15.73 -12.81
C PRO A 207 -10.51 15.37 -12.00
N GLY A 208 -9.40 14.99 -12.67
CA GLY A 208 -8.12 14.74 -12.02
C GLY A 208 -7.40 16.05 -11.66
N LEU A 209 -7.43 17.03 -12.57
CA LEU A 209 -6.89 18.37 -12.31
C LEU A 209 -7.62 19.06 -11.17
N GLU A 210 -8.95 19.06 -11.17
CA GLU A 210 -9.77 19.69 -10.11
C GLU A 210 -9.44 19.13 -8.72
N LEU A 211 -9.34 17.79 -8.60
CA LEU A 211 -8.93 17.15 -7.35
C LEU A 211 -7.49 17.50 -6.99
N GLY A 212 -6.56 17.42 -7.95
CA GLY A 212 -5.14 17.72 -7.70
C GLY A 212 -4.90 19.17 -7.26
N LEU A 213 -5.62 20.12 -7.85
CA LEU A 213 -5.62 21.53 -7.44
C LEU A 213 -6.20 21.69 -6.04
N SER A 214 -7.32 21.01 -5.72
CA SER A 214 -7.88 21.02 -4.36
C SER A 214 -6.83 20.55 -3.35
N LEU A 215 -6.22 19.38 -3.59
CA LEU A 215 -5.23 18.80 -2.70
C LEU A 215 -4.01 19.72 -2.50
N GLY A 216 -3.44 20.22 -3.60
CA GLY A 216 -2.23 21.03 -3.56
C GLY A 216 -2.44 22.45 -3.03
N GLU A 217 -3.51 23.14 -3.43
CA GLU A 217 -3.81 24.48 -2.92
C GLU A 217 -4.29 24.43 -1.46
N GLY A 218 -5.02 23.39 -1.06
CA GLY A 218 -5.32 23.12 0.35
C GLY A 218 -4.05 22.95 1.17
N TRP A 219 -3.06 22.20 0.68
CA TRP A 219 -1.75 22.09 1.33
C TRP A 219 -1.05 23.45 1.47
N ARG A 220 -1.06 24.30 0.44
CA ARG A 220 -0.53 25.67 0.52
C ARG A 220 -1.26 26.54 1.56
N ALA A 221 -2.54 26.28 1.77
CA ALA A 221 -3.36 26.95 2.78
C ALA A 221 -3.17 26.38 4.19
N GLY A 222 -2.30 25.37 4.39
CA GLY A 222 -2.09 24.72 5.68
C GLY A 222 -3.06 23.58 5.98
N GLN A 223 -3.85 23.15 5.00
CA GLN A 223 -4.79 22.04 5.09
C GLN A 223 -4.15 20.75 4.55
N ASP A 224 -3.18 20.17 5.22
CA ASP A 224 -2.45 19.00 4.73
C ASP A 224 -3.12 17.66 5.07
N LYS A 225 -4.15 17.63 5.94
CA LYS A 225 -4.84 16.40 6.33
C LYS A 225 -5.96 16.06 5.35
N ILE A 226 -5.88 14.90 4.68
CA ILE A 226 -6.84 14.50 3.66
C ILE A 226 -7.83 13.49 4.25
N CYS A 227 -8.98 14.01 4.67
CA CYS A 227 -10.07 13.25 5.27
C CYS A 227 -10.94 12.65 4.16
N ILE A 228 -10.75 11.35 3.88
CA ILE A 228 -11.50 10.64 2.84
C ILE A 228 -12.75 10.04 3.47
N ALA A 229 -13.92 10.43 2.96
CA ALA A 229 -15.19 9.90 3.46
C ALA A 229 -15.27 8.37 3.31
N PRO A 230 -15.87 7.65 4.28
CA PRO A 230 -16.13 6.22 4.15
C PRO A 230 -16.89 5.92 2.86
N ASN A 231 -16.45 4.88 2.15
CA ASN A 231 -17.00 4.50 0.85
C ASN A 231 -17.05 2.98 0.70
N PRO A 232 -17.95 2.45 -0.15
CA PRO A 232 -18.01 1.02 -0.43
C PRO A 232 -16.68 0.49 -0.94
N GLY A 233 -16.19 -0.59 -0.34
CA GLY A 233 -14.93 -1.23 -0.75
C GLY A 233 -13.65 -0.58 -0.20
N GLY A 234 -13.77 0.45 0.63
CA GLY A 234 -12.62 0.95 1.41
C GLY A 234 -11.53 1.60 0.56
N PHE A 235 -11.87 2.33 -0.51
CA PHE A 235 -10.91 2.96 -1.43
C PHE A 235 -9.84 3.81 -0.72
N GLY A 236 -10.18 4.37 0.44
CA GLY A 236 -9.26 5.12 1.29
C GLY A 236 -7.99 4.33 1.66
N LEU A 237 -8.06 3.01 1.74
CA LEU A 237 -6.93 2.11 2.02
C LEU A 237 -5.84 2.20 0.94
N TRP A 238 -6.22 2.25 -0.34
CA TRP A 238 -5.27 2.42 -1.44
C TRP A 238 -4.86 3.89 -1.62
N ALA A 239 -5.82 4.82 -1.51
CA ALA A 239 -5.54 6.25 -1.63
C ALA A 239 -4.55 6.75 -0.57
N GLU A 240 -4.55 6.13 0.62
CA GLU A 240 -3.58 6.38 1.68
C GLU A 240 -2.15 6.17 1.19
N GLN A 241 -1.85 5.01 0.60
CA GLN A 241 -0.53 4.75 0.03
C GLN A 241 -0.20 5.77 -1.06
N LEU A 242 -1.13 5.97 -2.00
CA LEU A 242 -0.90 6.82 -3.16
C LEU A 242 -0.47 8.22 -2.71
N LEU A 243 -1.20 8.82 -1.78
CA LEU A 243 -0.89 10.16 -1.27
C LEU A 243 0.37 10.18 -0.40
N ALA A 244 0.47 9.28 0.59
CA ALA A 244 1.54 9.33 1.57
C ALA A 244 2.91 9.07 0.95
N GLU A 245 3.04 8.06 0.08
CA GLU A 245 4.32 7.77 -0.58
C GLU A 245 4.68 8.80 -1.65
N SER A 246 3.69 9.30 -2.38
CA SER A 246 3.96 10.27 -3.43
C SER A 246 4.36 11.61 -2.84
N THR A 247 3.74 12.05 -1.74
CA THR A 247 3.90 13.42 -1.25
C THR A 247 4.82 13.58 -0.04
N GLY A 248 4.95 12.53 0.79
CA GLY A 248 5.65 12.58 2.07
C GLY A 248 7.17 12.57 1.97
N LYS A 249 7.78 13.66 1.49
CA LYS A 249 9.23 13.79 1.27
C LYS A 249 9.70 15.23 1.41
N HIS A 250 10.99 15.39 1.69
CA HIS A 250 11.63 16.71 1.86
C HIS A 250 10.92 17.62 2.88
N GLY A 251 10.35 17.05 3.94
CA GLY A 251 9.60 17.79 4.96
C GLY A 251 8.23 18.31 4.49
N LYS A 252 7.78 17.92 3.30
CA LYS A 252 6.45 18.21 2.72
C LYS A 252 5.62 16.94 2.67
N GLY A 253 4.31 17.09 2.52
CA GLY A 253 3.42 15.94 2.33
C GLY A 253 1.97 16.23 2.66
N LEU A 254 1.10 15.40 2.10
CA LEU A 254 -0.29 15.26 2.48
C LEU A 254 -0.40 14.10 3.47
N VAL A 255 -1.19 14.25 4.51
CA VAL A 255 -1.47 13.21 5.51
C VAL A 255 -2.84 12.59 5.20
N PRO A 256 -2.89 11.46 4.49
CA PRO A 256 -4.16 10.77 4.26
C PRO A 256 -4.70 10.22 5.57
N ALA A 257 -5.99 10.47 5.80
CA ALA A 257 -6.70 10.10 7.01
C ALA A 257 -8.10 9.59 6.65
N PRO A 258 -8.20 8.42 5.98
CA PRO A 258 -9.49 7.86 5.61
C PRO A 258 -10.34 7.58 6.85
N GLY A 259 -11.62 7.97 6.80
CA GLY A 259 -12.55 7.81 7.92
C GLY A 259 -12.51 8.91 8.97
N GLU A 260 -11.50 9.78 8.98
CA GLU A 260 -11.46 10.93 9.89
C GLU A 260 -12.43 12.04 9.43
N PRO A 261 -13.02 12.79 10.37
CA PRO A 261 -13.91 13.89 10.01
C PRO A 261 -13.12 15.09 9.51
N ALA A 262 -13.66 15.77 8.50
CA ALA A 262 -13.03 16.94 7.85
C ALA A 262 -13.27 18.26 8.61
N ASP A 263 -13.73 18.21 9.85
CA ASP A 263 -13.99 19.38 10.69
C ASP A 263 -12.69 19.85 11.38
N GLY A 264 -11.88 20.60 10.65
CA GLY A 264 -10.66 21.20 11.21
C GLY A 264 -10.01 22.20 10.25
N PRO A 265 -9.27 23.18 10.79
CA PRO A 265 -8.61 24.21 9.98
C PRO A 265 -7.47 23.64 9.13
N ASP A 266 -6.92 22.47 9.49
CA ASP A 266 -5.85 21.76 8.80
C ASP A 266 -6.35 20.61 7.91
N ARG A 267 -7.68 20.48 7.74
CA ARG A 267 -8.31 19.32 7.09
C ARG A 267 -8.97 19.68 5.75
N GLN A 268 -8.88 18.75 4.81
CA GLN A 268 -9.59 18.75 3.54
C GLN A 268 -10.52 17.53 3.48
N GLY A 269 -11.82 17.74 3.29
CA GLY A 269 -12.76 16.67 3.02
C GLY A 269 -12.71 16.24 1.56
N GLN A 270 -12.53 14.95 1.29
CA GLN A 270 -12.52 14.38 -0.05
C GLN A 270 -13.51 13.23 -0.18
N GLU A 271 -14.21 13.20 -1.31
CA GLU A 271 -15.19 12.17 -1.63
C GLU A 271 -14.70 11.30 -2.80
N VAL A 272 -14.98 10.00 -2.68
CA VAL A 272 -14.72 9.00 -3.73
C VAL A 272 -16.04 8.71 -4.43
N ARG A 273 -16.08 8.88 -5.76
CA ARG A 273 -17.34 8.83 -6.54
C ARG A 273 -17.64 7.41 -7.06
N VAL A 274 -17.74 6.43 -6.17
CA VAL A 274 -18.07 5.03 -6.53
C VAL A 274 -19.58 4.81 -6.50
N SER A 275 -20.29 5.28 -7.54
CA SER A 275 -21.76 5.07 -7.66
C SER A 275 -22.16 3.65 -8.10
N GLY A 276 -21.19 2.89 -8.61
CA GLY A 276 -21.26 1.46 -8.91
C GLY A 276 -19.85 0.85 -8.84
N GLU A 277 -19.75 -0.48 -8.80
CA GLU A 277 -18.48 -1.17 -8.56
C GLU A 277 -17.42 -0.87 -9.65
N TYR A 278 -17.84 -0.60 -10.89
CA TYR A 278 -16.93 -0.36 -12.02
C TYR A 278 -16.42 1.08 -12.13
N GLU A 279 -17.06 2.04 -11.46
CA GLU A 279 -16.53 3.39 -11.27
C GLU A 279 -15.21 3.38 -10.47
N LEU A 280 -14.88 2.26 -9.82
CA LEU A 280 -13.56 2.04 -9.21
C LEU A 280 -12.42 2.26 -10.20
N GLY A 281 -12.57 1.83 -11.47
CA GLY A 281 -11.57 2.08 -12.52
C GLY A 281 -11.36 3.56 -12.81
N GLN A 282 -12.43 4.35 -12.74
CA GLN A 282 -12.36 5.81 -12.86
C GLN A 282 -11.61 6.42 -11.66
N GLU A 283 -11.95 6.02 -10.44
CA GLU A 283 -11.33 6.61 -9.25
C GLU A 283 -9.84 6.27 -9.13
N PHE A 284 -9.40 5.07 -9.52
CA PHE A 284 -7.96 4.77 -9.59
C PHE A 284 -7.21 5.80 -10.46
N PHE A 285 -7.64 6.00 -11.71
CA PHE A 285 -6.97 6.96 -12.59
C PHE A 285 -7.11 8.41 -12.12
N ARG A 286 -8.30 8.79 -11.63
CA ARG A 286 -8.57 10.16 -11.16
C ARG A 286 -7.62 10.57 -10.04
N TRP A 287 -7.41 9.67 -9.07
CA TRP A 287 -6.55 9.90 -7.91
C TRP A 287 -5.06 9.85 -8.28
N GLU A 288 -4.65 8.94 -9.19
CA GLU A 288 -3.28 8.92 -9.73
C GLU A 288 -2.92 10.26 -10.38
N PHE A 289 -3.81 10.76 -11.26
CA PHE A 289 -3.62 12.04 -11.94
C PHE A 289 -3.64 13.22 -10.97
N ALA A 290 -4.58 13.24 -10.04
CA ALA A 290 -4.66 14.27 -9.01
C ALA A 290 -3.41 14.33 -8.12
N THR A 291 -2.86 13.17 -7.75
CA THR A 291 -1.63 13.08 -6.95
C THR A 291 -0.43 13.62 -7.72
N ALA A 292 -0.36 13.36 -9.03
CA ALA A 292 0.68 13.91 -9.89
C ALA A 292 0.58 15.45 -9.99
N VAL A 293 -0.63 15.99 -10.13
CA VAL A 293 -0.88 17.45 -10.11
C VAL A 293 -0.50 18.05 -8.75
N ALA A 294 -0.92 17.44 -7.64
CA ALA A 294 -0.59 17.90 -6.29
C ALA A 294 0.94 17.90 -6.09
N GLY A 295 1.65 16.86 -6.54
CA GLY A 295 3.11 16.80 -6.49
C GLY A 295 3.81 17.97 -7.17
N SER A 296 3.25 18.50 -8.27
CA SER A 296 3.77 19.71 -8.93
C SER A 296 3.62 20.95 -8.05
N ILE A 297 2.46 21.11 -7.42
CA ILE A 297 2.16 22.23 -6.50
C ILE A 297 3.05 22.18 -5.26
N LEU A 298 3.30 20.98 -4.75
CA LEU A 298 4.20 20.73 -3.63
C LEU A 298 5.69 20.84 -4.04
N GLU A 299 6.00 20.94 -5.34
CA GLU A 299 7.37 21.00 -5.88
C GLU A 299 8.23 19.81 -5.41
N ILE A 300 7.73 18.61 -5.65
CA ILE A 300 8.38 17.34 -5.31
C ILE A 300 8.27 16.36 -6.48
N ASN A 301 9.09 15.32 -6.47
CA ASN A 301 8.91 14.17 -7.36
C ASN A 301 7.83 13.24 -6.74
N PRO A 302 6.64 13.07 -7.34
CA PRO A 302 5.61 12.22 -6.76
C PRO A 302 5.84 10.72 -7.02
N PHE A 303 6.88 10.33 -7.75
CA PHE A 303 7.08 8.97 -8.26
C PHE A 303 8.23 8.20 -7.60
N ASP A 304 9.10 8.88 -6.83
CA ASP A 304 10.17 8.26 -6.05
C ASP A 304 9.78 7.96 -4.59
N GLN A 305 10.68 7.32 -3.83
CA GLN A 305 10.48 6.95 -2.42
C GLN A 305 11.82 6.81 -1.66
N PRO A 306 12.55 7.91 -1.42
CA PRO A 306 13.92 7.84 -0.89
C PRO A 306 14.01 7.42 0.58
N ASP A 307 12.95 7.57 1.38
CA ASP A 307 13.02 7.51 2.85
C ASP A 307 12.62 6.14 3.44
N VAL A 308 12.19 5.19 2.61
CA VAL A 308 11.81 3.84 3.07
C VAL A 308 13.00 2.91 3.31
N GLN A 309 14.17 3.22 2.76
CA GLN A 309 15.33 2.32 2.77
C GLN A 309 15.91 2.13 4.18
N SER A 310 15.95 3.18 5.00
CA SER A 310 16.50 3.15 6.36
C SER A 310 15.86 2.06 7.25
N ALA A 311 14.52 1.94 7.23
CA ALA A 311 13.85 0.89 8.01
C ALA A 311 14.20 -0.51 7.49
N LYS A 312 14.29 -0.68 6.16
CA LYS A 312 14.66 -1.97 5.54
C LYS A 312 16.06 -2.39 5.91
N ASP A 313 17.01 -1.45 5.90
CA ASP A 313 18.39 -1.71 6.28
C ASP A 313 18.49 -2.10 7.75
N LYS A 314 17.84 -1.36 8.65
CA LYS A 314 17.80 -1.68 10.08
C LYS A 314 17.15 -3.04 10.37
N THR A 315 16.06 -3.38 9.69
CA THR A 315 15.45 -4.71 9.79
C THR A 315 16.44 -5.80 9.37
N ARG A 316 17.17 -5.61 8.26
CA ARG A 316 18.19 -6.56 7.79
C ARG A 316 19.35 -6.69 8.78
N GLU A 317 19.81 -5.59 9.37
CA GLU A 317 20.85 -5.58 10.39
C GLU A 317 20.43 -6.39 11.63
N VAL A 318 19.20 -6.17 12.13
CA VAL A 318 18.64 -6.93 13.25
C VAL A 318 18.61 -8.42 12.92
N LEU A 319 18.09 -8.80 11.75
CA LEU A 319 18.03 -10.20 11.32
C LEU A 319 19.43 -10.83 11.15
N ALA A 320 20.37 -10.11 10.54
CA ALA A 320 21.74 -10.58 10.31
C ALA A 320 22.54 -10.74 11.60
N SER A 321 22.23 -9.95 12.64
CA SER A 321 22.89 -10.06 13.95
C SER A 321 22.61 -11.39 14.67
N GLY A 322 21.49 -12.04 14.34
CA GLY A 322 20.99 -13.22 15.04
C GLY A 322 20.43 -12.92 16.45
N ALA A 323 20.57 -11.70 16.97
CA ALA A 323 20.01 -11.29 18.25
C ALA A 323 18.47 -11.28 18.21
N GLU A 324 17.83 -11.35 19.38
CA GLU A 324 16.38 -11.13 19.46
C GLU A 324 16.06 -9.64 19.27
N PRO A 325 15.10 -9.29 18.40
CA PRO A 325 14.72 -7.90 18.18
C PRO A 325 14.16 -7.26 19.45
N ASP A 326 14.62 -6.03 19.76
CA ASP A 326 14.10 -5.28 20.90
C ASP A 326 12.77 -4.60 20.58
N VAL A 327 11.70 -5.22 21.07
CA VAL A 327 10.31 -4.73 21.00
C VAL A 327 9.76 -4.31 22.37
N ALA A 328 10.64 -4.05 23.36
CA ALA A 328 10.20 -3.64 24.69
C ALA A 328 9.48 -2.28 24.66
N PRO A 329 8.48 -2.06 25.55
CA PRO A 329 7.82 -0.77 25.68
C PRO A 329 8.81 0.38 25.92
N SER A 330 8.47 1.54 25.38
CA SER A 330 9.29 2.75 25.46
C SER A 330 8.38 3.98 25.53
N GLY A 331 8.32 4.61 26.69
CA GLY A 331 7.38 5.70 26.96
C GLY A 331 5.97 5.21 27.28
N SER A 332 4.96 6.05 27.06
CA SER A 332 3.54 5.72 27.20
C SER A 332 2.71 6.49 26.17
N ALA A 333 1.50 6.01 25.89
CA ALA A 333 0.55 6.70 25.02
C ALA A 333 0.23 8.11 25.54
N ASP A 334 -0.09 8.25 26.83
CA ASP A 334 -0.39 9.54 27.46
C ASP A 334 0.76 10.55 27.33
N ALA A 335 1.99 10.12 27.59
CA ALA A 335 3.17 10.99 27.50
C ALA A 335 3.49 11.38 26.05
N LEU A 336 3.17 10.52 25.08
CA LEU A 336 3.25 10.85 23.67
C LEU A 336 2.18 11.87 23.31
N PHE A 337 0.91 11.59 23.59
CA PHE A 337 -0.23 12.45 23.23
C PHE A 337 -0.16 13.84 23.86
N ALA A 338 0.41 13.96 25.07
CA ALA A 338 0.66 15.26 25.71
C ALA A 338 1.63 16.18 24.93
N GLN A 339 2.36 15.66 23.94
CA GLN A 339 3.25 16.43 23.06
C GLN A 339 2.55 17.00 21.82
N ALA A 340 1.25 16.76 21.65
CA ALA A 340 0.51 17.20 20.48
C ALA A 340 0.32 18.73 20.45
N HIS A 341 0.42 19.29 19.25
CA HIS A 341 0.20 20.68 18.93
C HIS A 341 -0.77 20.83 17.74
N GLU A 342 -1.30 22.03 17.52
CA GLU A 342 -2.14 22.32 16.36
C GLU A 342 -1.39 22.01 15.05
N GLY A 343 -2.05 21.31 14.13
CA GLY A 343 -1.48 20.84 12.86
C GLY A 343 -0.71 19.51 12.96
N ASP A 344 -0.53 18.95 14.15
CA ASP A 344 -0.01 17.60 14.32
C ASP A 344 -1.03 16.51 13.92
N TYR A 345 -0.55 15.29 13.71
CA TYR A 345 -1.37 14.09 13.60
C TYR A 345 -0.79 12.96 14.45
N VAL A 346 -1.66 12.04 14.86
CA VAL A 346 -1.26 10.79 15.52
C VAL A 346 -1.28 9.65 14.50
N CYS A 347 -0.32 8.75 14.59
CA CYS A 347 -0.27 7.52 13.80
C CYS A 347 -0.09 6.32 14.72
N ILE A 348 -1.06 5.39 14.69
CA ILE A 348 -0.97 4.11 15.38
C ILE A 348 -0.36 3.08 14.43
N GLN A 349 0.81 2.57 14.81
CA GLN A 349 1.60 1.61 14.05
C GLN A 349 1.47 0.22 14.69
N ALA A 350 0.51 -0.58 14.21
CA ALA A 350 0.11 -1.82 14.86
C ALA A 350 0.84 -3.03 14.27
N PHE A 351 1.90 -3.50 14.93
CA PHE A 351 2.52 -4.80 14.65
C PHE A 351 1.86 -5.88 15.51
N VAL A 352 0.60 -6.15 15.19
CA VAL A 352 -0.26 -7.10 15.92
C VAL A 352 -0.96 -8.05 14.95
N ASN A 353 -1.53 -9.14 15.44
CA ASN A 353 -2.37 -10.03 14.62
C ASN A 353 -3.58 -9.25 14.07
N PRO A 354 -3.75 -9.07 12.74
CA PRO A 354 -4.82 -8.25 12.14
C PRO A 354 -6.17 -8.97 12.13
N THR A 355 -6.65 -9.35 13.30
CA THR A 355 -8.01 -9.88 13.52
C THR A 355 -9.00 -8.74 13.71
N ALA A 356 -10.29 -8.98 13.45
CA ALA A 356 -11.34 -7.99 13.72
C ALA A 356 -11.36 -7.50 15.19
N ALA A 357 -10.99 -8.37 16.15
CA ALA A 357 -10.90 -8.00 17.56
C ALA A 357 -9.74 -7.02 17.83
N ASN A 358 -8.57 -7.25 17.22
CA ASN A 358 -7.43 -6.36 17.37
C ASN A 358 -7.59 -5.07 16.56
N GLU A 359 -8.27 -5.13 15.40
CA GLU A 359 -8.67 -3.93 14.65
C GLU A 359 -9.58 -3.04 15.51
N GLN A 360 -10.57 -3.62 16.18
CA GLN A 360 -11.44 -2.89 17.10
C GLN A 360 -10.64 -2.22 18.25
N ARG A 361 -9.65 -2.91 18.82
CA ARG A 361 -8.75 -2.32 19.84
C ARG A 361 -7.93 -1.15 19.30
N VAL A 362 -7.39 -1.28 18.08
CA VAL A 362 -6.66 -0.20 17.41
C VAL A 362 -7.57 1.02 17.16
N LEU A 363 -8.83 0.79 16.77
CA LEU A 363 -9.82 1.85 16.58
C LEU A 363 -10.22 2.53 17.90
N GLU A 364 -10.31 1.77 19.00
CA GLU A 364 -10.54 2.30 20.34
C GLU A 364 -9.38 3.19 20.79
N LEU A 365 -8.14 2.73 20.61
CA LEU A 365 -6.94 3.53 20.86
C LEU A 365 -6.90 4.79 19.98
N ALA A 366 -7.32 4.69 18.72
CA ALA A 366 -7.44 5.84 17.82
C ALA A 366 -8.47 6.87 18.34
N ALA A 367 -9.60 6.39 18.86
CA ALA A 367 -10.60 7.26 19.47
C ALA A 367 -10.08 7.95 20.74
N GLN A 368 -9.32 7.24 21.58
CA GLN A 368 -8.66 7.82 22.74
C GLN A 368 -7.64 8.89 22.34
N ALA A 369 -6.78 8.60 21.36
CA ALA A 369 -5.80 9.56 20.84
C ALA A 369 -6.47 10.82 20.28
N ARG A 370 -7.57 10.67 19.54
CA ARG A 370 -8.34 11.79 19.00
C ARG A 370 -8.93 12.65 20.11
N ALA A 371 -9.50 12.03 21.14
CA ALA A 371 -10.06 12.74 22.29
C ALA A 371 -8.99 13.47 23.11
N ALA A 372 -7.79 12.88 23.25
CA ALA A 372 -6.70 13.46 24.02
C ALA A 372 -5.99 14.62 23.31
N THR A 373 -5.90 14.56 21.97
CA THR A 373 -5.06 15.48 21.18
C THR A 373 -5.85 16.48 20.33
N GLY A 374 -7.07 16.15 19.92
CA GLY A 374 -7.82 16.89 18.90
C GLY A 374 -7.27 16.74 17.48
N CYS A 375 -6.15 16.03 17.31
CA CYS A 375 -5.51 15.77 16.03
C CYS A 375 -6.28 14.71 15.22
N VAL A 376 -6.04 14.75 13.91
CA VAL A 376 -6.34 13.61 13.03
C VAL A 376 -5.56 12.38 13.48
N VAL A 377 -6.21 11.22 13.47
CA VAL A 377 -5.57 9.94 13.83
C VAL A 377 -5.59 8.98 12.65
N THR A 378 -4.39 8.56 12.24
CA THR A 378 -4.15 7.51 11.24
C THR A 378 -3.77 6.21 11.93
N HIS A 379 -3.99 5.08 11.28
CA HIS A 379 -3.59 3.78 11.82
C HIS A 379 -3.27 2.82 10.68
N GLY A 380 -2.33 1.90 10.91
CA GLY A 380 -1.96 0.90 9.92
C GLY A 380 -1.31 -0.32 10.55
N PHE A 381 -1.60 -1.49 9.96
CA PHE A 381 -0.99 -2.74 10.38
C PHE A 381 0.41 -2.90 9.78
N GLY A 382 1.37 -3.29 10.63
CA GLY A 382 2.72 -3.63 10.21
C GLY A 382 2.78 -5.08 9.71
N PRO A 383 3.66 -5.40 8.74
CA PRO A 383 4.53 -4.48 7.98
C PRO A 383 3.85 -3.76 6.82
N ARG A 384 2.56 -3.99 6.52
CA ARG A 384 1.85 -3.36 5.37
C ARG A 384 2.11 -1.87 5.26
N TYR A 385 1.95 -1.11 6.36
CA TYR A 385 2.12 0.35 6.33
C TYR A 385 3.57 0.79 6.04
N LEU A 386 4.58 -0.06 6.27
CA LEU A 386 5.97 0.25 5.91
C LEU A 386 6.15 0.40 4.39
N HIS A 387 5.25 -0.22 3.63
CA HIS A 387 5.13 -0.14 2.18
C HIS A 387 3.93 0.72 1.75
N SER A 388 3.41 1.58 2.64
CA SER A 388 2.47 2.65 2.28
C SER A 388 2.86 3.96 2.95
N THR A 389 2.43 4.22 4.16
CA THR A 389 2.64 5.50 4.85
C THR A 389 4.05 5.69 5.39
N GLY A 390 4.88 4.63 5.41
CA GLY A 390 6.25 4.66 5.93
C GLY A 390 7.15 5.73 5.30
N GLN A 391 6.93 6.10 4.04
CA GLN A 391 7.62 7.22 3.37
C GLN A 391 7.23 8.56 4.01
N LEU A 392 5.94 8.84 4.21
CA LEU A 392 5.46 10.05 4.89
C LEU A 392 5.98 10.14 6.32
N HIS A 393 5.97 9.04 7.07
CA HIS A 393 6.40 9.05 8.48
C HIS A 393 7.86 9.51 8.65
N LYS A 394 8.68 9.21 7.63
CA LYS A 394 10.13 9.43 7.65
C LYS A 394 10.51 10.69 6.89
N GLY A 395 10.00 10.88 5.69
CA GLY A 395 10.33 11.97 4.76
C GLY A 395 9.42 13.19 4.86
N GLY A 396 8.22 13.04 5.40
CA GLY A 396 7.23 14.11 5.52
C GLY A 396 7.53 15.14 6.62
N PRO A 397 6.60 16.08 6.86
CA PRO A 397 6.75 17.11 7.89
C PRO A 397 6.95 16.52 9.29
N ALA A 398 7.58 17.26 10.20
CA ALA A 398 7.81 16.84 11.59
C ALA A 398 6.58 16.99 12.50
N THR A 399 5.40 16.66 11.97
CA THR A 399 4.09 16.85 12.61
C THR A 399 3.44 15.55 13.10
N GLY A 400 4.07 14.39 12.86
CA GLY A 400 3.58 13.09 13.34
C GLY A 400 3.98 12.78 14.78
N LEU A 401 3.04 12.16 15.52
CA LEU A 401 3.25 11.46 16.78
C LEU A 401 2.98 9.96 16.53
N TYR A 402 3.98 9.12 16.70
CA TYR A 402 3.93 7.71 16.29
C TYR A 402 3.81 6.80 17.52
N LEU A 403 2.68 6.14 17.67
CA LEU A 403 2.47 5.14 18.71
C LEU A 403 2.61 3.74 18.10
N GLN A 404 3.72 3.09 18.36
CA GLN A 404 3.93 1.70 17.95
C GLN A 404 3.27 0.77 18.96
N VAL A 405 2.39 -0.11 18.49
CA VAL A 405 1.71 -1.13 19.29
C VAL A 405 2.20 -2.49 18.83
N VAL A 406 2.66 -3.31 19.76
CA VAL A 406 3.13 -4.68 19.50
C VAL A 406 2.33 -5.65 20.35
N ASP A 407 2.16 -6.88 19.88
CA ASP A 407 1.57 -7.97 20.66
C ASP A 407 2.56 -9.15 20.81
N ASP A 408 2.11 -10.17 21.56
CA ASP A 408 2.76 -11.47 21.53
C ASP A 408 2.49 -12.17 20.19
N THR A 409 3.56 -12.32 19.40
CA THR A 409 3.51 -13.01 18.12
C THR A 409 3.19 -14.51 18.26
N GLY A 410 3.23 -15.07 19.47
CA GLY A 410 3.07 -16.49 19.73
C GLY A 410 4.25 -17.31 19.23
N ASP A 411 4.00 -18.60 18.97
CA ASP A 411 5.03 -19.53 18.53
C ASP A 411 5.66 -19.09 17.20
N GLU A 412 6.97 -19.28 17.09
CA GLU A 412 7.74 -18.99 15.88
C GLU A 412 7.22 -19.82 14.70
N LEU A 413 7.12 -19.20 13.52
CA LEU A 413 6.73 -19.88 12.29
C LEU A 413 7.89 -19.87 11.30
N ALA A 414 8.46 -21.04 11.03
CA ALA A 414 9.66 -21.16 10.21
C ALA A 414 9.42 -20.68 8.76
N ILE A 415 10.37 -19.92 8.23
CA ILE A 415 10.45 -19.58 6.80
C ILE A 415 11.45 -20.53 6.15
N PRO A 416 11.04 -21.38 5.19
CA PRO A 416 11.94 -22.32 4.52
C PRO A 416 13.18 -21.63 3.93
N GLY A 417 14.36 -22.17 4.23
CA GLY A 417 15.64 -21.64 3.74
C GLY A 417 16.18 -20.41 4.47
N GLN A 418 15.49 -19.88 5.48
CA GLN A 418 15.95 -18.74 6.29
C GLN A 418 16.42 -19.19 7.67
N ALA A 419 17.36 -18.41 8.25
CA ALA A 419 17.84 -18.62 9.62
C ALA A 419 16.89 -18.08 10.70
N PHE A 420 15.77 -17.47 10.30
CA PHE A 420 14.77 -16.85 11.16
C PHE A 420 13.35 -17.22 10.68
N GLY A 421 12.37 -17.13 11.58
CA GLY A 421 10.95 -17.29 11.26
C GLY A 421 10.19 -15.97 11.14
N PHE A 422 8.89 -16.06 10.88
CA PHE A 422 7.98 -14.92 10.73
C PHE A 422 7.82 -14.08 12.00
N GLY A 423 7.81 -14.70 13.17
CA GLY A 423 7.77 -14.00 14.47
C GLY A 423 9.01 -13.12 14.66
N LYS A 424 10.20 -13.68 14.43
CA LYS A 424 11.44 -12.88 14.44
C LYS A 424 11.44 -11.79 13.35
N LEU A 425 10.89 -12.07 12.17
CA LEU A 425 10.77 -11.10 11.08
C LEU A 425 9.89 -9.91 11.46
N ILE A 426 8.67 -10.12 11.95
CA ILE A 426 7.77 -9.02 12.32
C ILE A 426 8.32 -8.19 13.48
N ARG A 427 8.95 -8.83 14.48
CA ARG A 427 9.62 -8.10 15.57
C ARG A 427 10.82 -7.29 15.08
N ALA A 428 11.59 -7.80 14.11
CA ALA A 428 12.69 -7.06 13.48
C ALA A 428 12.21 -5.89 12.61
N GLN A 429 11.04 -6.01 11.99
CA GLN A 429 10.38 -4.92 11.27
C GLN A 429 9.92 -3.82 12.24
N ALA A 430 9.29 -4.19 13.36
CA ALA A 430 8.88 -3.26 14.41
C ALA A 430 10.08 -2.52 15.02
N ALA A 431 11.14 -3.24 15.38
CA ALA A 431 12.36 -2.67 15.93
C ALA A 431 13.08 -1.76 14.93
N GLY A 432 13.22 -2.20 13.68
CA GLY A 432 13.89 -1.44 12.62
C GLY A 432 13.17 -0.13 12.28
N ASP A 433 11.83 -0.15 12.21
CA ASP A 433 11.04 1.05 11.97
C ASP A 433 11.13 2.03 13.15
N PHE A 434 10.98 1.55 14.38
CA PHE A 434 11.07 2.36 15.59
C PHE A 434 12.43 3.07 15.69
N ALA A 435 13.53 2.33 15.49
CA ALA A 435 14.87 2.90 15.48
C ALA A 435 15.07 3.92 14.35
N SER A 436 14.47 3.69 13.18
CA SER A 436 14.49 4.65 12.07
C SER A 436 13.74 5.95 12.38
N LEU A 437 12.65 5.90 13.14
CA LEU A 437 11.91 7.07 13.58
C LEU A 437 12.71 7.85 14.64
N GLN A 438 13.31 7.16 15.60
CA GLN A 438 14.17 7.77 16.63
C GLN A 438 15.38 8.49 16.03
N GLU A 439 16.09 7.86 15.08
CA GLU A 439 17.25 8.46 14.42
C GLU A 439 16.89 9.75 13.66
N ARG A 440 15.66 9.83 13.16
CA ARG A 440 15.11 11.03 12.50
C ARG A 440 14.53 12.06 13.47
N GLY A 441 14.65 11.84 14.79
CA GLY A 441 14.12 12.73 15.81
C GLY A 441 12.58 12.80 15.82
N ARG A 442 11.89 11.76 15.35
CA ARG A 442 10.43 11.70 15.39
C ARG A 442 9.94 11.44 16.81
N ARG A 443 8.79 12.00 17.17
CA ARG A 443 8.10 11.73 18.44
C ARG A 443 7.48 10.35 18.36
N VAL A 444 8.07 9.38 19.05
CA VAL A 444 7.65 7.97 18.97
C VAL A 444 7.62 7.35 20.37
N ALA A 445 6.60 6.53 20.64
CA ALA A 445 6.51 5.68 21.81
C ALA A 445 6.09 4.26 21.40
N ARG A 446 6.38 3.28 22.25
CA ARG A 446 5.95 1.88 22.05
C ARG A 446 5.24 1.36 23.30
N ILE A 447 4.10 0.71 23.09
CA ILE A 447 3.31 0.03 24.14
C ILE A 447 3.00 -1.40 23.72
N GLN A 448 2.63 -2.24 24.69
CA GLN A 448 2.01 -3.54 24.40
C GLN A 448 0.52 -3.36 24.08
N LEU A 449 -0.05 -4.24 23.25
CA LEU A 449 -1.48 -4.21 22.92
C LEU A 449 -2.36 -4.41 24.17
N GLU A 450 -1.90 -5.13 25.18
CA GLU A 450 -2.63 -5.30 26.45
C GLU A 450 -2.69 -4.02 27.29
N GLU A 451 -1.86 -3.03 26.98
CA GLU A 451 -1.84 -1.71 27.61
C GLU A 451 -2.66 -0.67 26.82
N ALA A 452 -3.20 -1.05 25.65
CA ALA A 452 -3.93 -0.18 24.71
C ALA A 452 -5.42 0.01 25.04
#